data_AF-A0A4T0IBH0-F1
#
_entry.id   AF-A0A4T0IBH0-F1
#
_cell.length_a   1.000
_cell.length_b   1.000
_cell.length_c   1.000
_cell.angle_alpha   90.00
_cell.angle_beta   90.00
_cell.angle_gamma   90.00
#
_symmetry.space_group_name_H-M   'P 1'
#
loop_
_entity.id
_entity.type
_entity.pdbx_description
1 polymer ?
#
loop_
_entity_poly.entity_id
_entity_poly.type
_entity_poly.pdbx_seq_one_letter_code
_entity_poly.pdbx_strand_id
1 'polypeptide(L)'
;MSLLLLHQPHLSIDLLELNIIKNIWHVENKYYSANVQASIHSTLALSEVHWDDIAAVVIIFDTSLPIDDLDESLECINNYSDSIQVKLAVGFGESNQSKNSVSNQSLLSDLDSDLDSHFIARQVEFIDPNSSDQGGLSRVHDSLSTVMWDGMQMTDNSGENSGDTSVKDTSKNTMKPSKVIAQSDNPFDDDFDDILSDPSDPLNTSQDDLSHLLSKLNTISAKVRSIDNIHERHSLAEFFADDLASYLKSDQEDEIN
;
A
#
# COMPACT_ATOMS: atom_id res chain seq x y z
N MET A 1 0.11 -15.36 -14.93
CA MET A 1 1.06 -15.26 -13.81
C MET A 1 0.82 -14.01 -12.99
N SER A 2 0.68 -14.16 -11.68
CA SER A 2 0.39 -13.09 -10.72
C SER A 2 1.42 -13.03 -9.57
N LEU A 3 1.44 -11.87 -8.90
CA LEU A 3 2.16 -11.61 -7.67
C LEU A 3 1.20 -11.77 -6.49
N LEU A 4 1.53 -12.62 -5.52
CA LEU A 4 0.82 -12.70 -4.25
C LEU A 4 1.59 -11.94 -3.18
N LEU A 5 0.89 -11.06 -2.49
CA LEU A 5 1.38 -10.35 -1.33
C LEU A 5 0.59 -10.80 -0.10
N LEU A 6 1.31 -11.38 0.86
CA LEU A 6 0.77 -11.76 2.15
C LEU A 6 1.27 -10.77 3.20
N HIS A 7 0.39 -10.29 4.06
CA HIS A 7 0.78 -9.39 5.15
C HIS A 7 0.11 -9.79 6.46
N GLN A 8 0.82 -9.59 7.57
CA GLN A 8 0.19 -9.67 8.88
C GLN A 8 -0.84 -8.52 9.04
N PRO A 9 -1.96 -8.74 9.76
CA PRO A 9 -3.06 -7.77 9.82
C PRO A 9 -2.69 -6.36 10.28
N HIS A 10 -1.63 -6.23 11.08
CA HIS A 10 -1.15 -4.95 11.62
C HIS A 10 -0.11 -4.25 10.74
N LEU A 11 0.36 -4.90 9.67
CA LEU A 11 1.32 -4.32 8.72
C LEU A 11 0.63 -3.92 7.42
N SER A 12 1.03 -2.77 6.87
CA SER A 12 0.59 -2.31 5.55
C SER A 12 1.49 -2.86 4.45
N ILE A 13 0.89 -3.15 3.30
CA ILE A 13 1.61 -3.54 2.09
C ILE A 13 2.44 -2.39 1.50
N ASP A 14 2.04 -1.15 1.78
CA ASP A 14 2.71 0.05 1.27
C ASP A 14 4.17 0.16 1.74
N LEU A 15 4.53 -0.58 2.80
CA LEU A 15 5.90 -0.71 3.31
C LEU A 15 6.86 -1.30 2.26
N LEU A 16 6.35 -2.02 1.26
CA LEU A 16 7.18 -2.56 0.19
C LEU A 16 7.47 -1.55 -0.93
N GLU A 17 6.89 -0.35 -0.89
CA GLU A 17 7.05 0.70 -1.92
C GLU A 17 6.75 0.21 -3.35
N LEU A 18 5.94 -0.84 -3.48
CA LEU A 18 5.50 -1.35 -4.77
C LEU A 18 4.40 -0.43 -5.33
N ASN A 19 4.57 0.01 -6.57
CA ASN A 19 3.56 0.81 -7.27
C ASN A 19 2.36 -0.07 -7.70
N ILE A 20 1.45 -0.31 -6.76
CA ILE A 20 0.26 -1.14 -6.97
C ILE A 20 -0.98 -0.25 -7.01
N ILE A 21 -1.61 -0.18 -8.18
CA ILE A 21 -2.83 0.59 -8.40
C ILE A 21 -3.91 -0.38 -8.86
N LYS A 22 -5.00 -0.47 -8.08
CA LYS A 22 -6.15 -1.35 -8.40
C LYS A 22 -5.74 -2.81 -8.67
N ASN A 23 -4.92 -3.39 -7.79
CA ASN A 23 -4.43 -4.78 -7.89
C ASN A 23 -3.55 -5.05 -9.13
N ILE A 24 -2.94 -4.01 -9.69
CA ILE A 24 -1.96 -4.12 -10.76
C ILE A 24 -0.67 -3.49 -10.28
N TRP A 25 0.37 -4.30 -10.18
CA TRP A 25 1.73 -3.84 -9.94
C TRP A 25 2.37 -3.46 -11.27
N HIS A 26 2.78 -2.20 -11.40
CA HIS A 26 3.56 -1.76 -12.54
C HIS A 26 5.05 -1.97 -12.24
N VAL A 27 5.67 -2.90 -12.97
CA VAL A 27 7.11 -3.13 -12.91
C VAL A 27 7.75 -2.51 -14.14
N GLU A 28 8.77 -1.69 -13.92
CA GLU A 28 9.58 -1.08 -14.96
C GLU A 28 11.04 -1.17 -14.54
N ASN A 29 11.86 -1.72 -15.43
CA ASN A 29 13.31 -1.70 -15.27
C ASN A 29 13.97 -1.40 -16.62
N LYS A 30 15.30 -1.38 -16.61
CA LYS A 30 16.12 -1.09 -17.80
C LYS A 30 15.88 -2.05 -18.98
N TYR A 31 15.32 -3.24 -18.73
CA TYR A 31 15.17 -4.30 -19.73
C TYR A 31 13.72 -4.45 -20.21
N TYR A 32 12.74 -4.27 -19.33
CA TYR A 32 11.34 -4.44 -19.66
C TYR A 32 10.41 -3.60 -18.78
N SER A 33 9.18 -3.43 -19.24
CA SER A 33 8.03 -3.01 -18.43
C SER A 33 6.90 -4.04 -18.52
N ALA A 34 6.15 -4.22 -17.43
CA ALA A 34 5.00 -5.12 -17.40
C ALA A 34 3.94 -4.64 -16.40
N ASN A 35 2.69 -5.00 -16.66
CA ASN A 35 1.58 -4.83 -15.71
C ASN A 35 1.25 -6.21 -15.14
N VAL A 36 1.60 -6.43 -13.89
CA VAL A 36 1.44 -7.71 -13.21
C VAL A 36 0.21 -7.67 -12.33
N GLN A 37 -0.66 -8.67 -12.43
CA GLN A 37 -1.77 -8.80 -11.50
C GLN A 37 -1.23 -9.10 -10.10
N ALA A 38 -1.63 -8.30 -9.12
CA ALA A 38 -1.23 -8.45 -7.72
C ALA A 38 -2.45 -8.78 -6.85
N SER A 39 -2.39 -9.88 -6.10
CA SER A 39 -3.39 -10.23 -5.09
C SER A 39 -2.82 -9.97 -3.70
N ILE A 40 -3.57 -9.25 -2.87
CA ILE A 40 -3.15 -8.85 -1.53
C ILE A 40 -4.07 -9.56 -0.53
N HIS A 41 -3.49 -10.37 0.35
CA HIS A 41 -4.23 -11.11 1.36
C HIS A 41 -3.54 -11.02 2.71
N SER A 42 -4.32 -11.19 3.78
CA SER A 42 -3.74 -11.36 5.11
C SER A 42 -3.18 -12.78 5.26
N THR A 43 -2.13 -12.95 6.06
CA THR A 43 -1.62 -14.28 6.47
C THR A 43 -2.68 -15.13 7.20
N LEU A 44 -3.75 -14.52 7.73
CA LEU A 44 -4.89 -15.21 8.34
C LEU A 44 -5.97 -15.65 7.34
N ALA A 45 -5.91 -15.17 6.10
CA ALA A 45 -6.96 -15.36 5.08
C ALA A 45 -6.47 -16.22 3.89
N LEU A 46 -5.60 -17.20 4.16
CA LEU A 46 -5.00 -18.07 3.14
C LEU A 46 -6.04 -18.89 2.34
N SER A 47 -7.20 -19.16 2.93
CA SER A 47 -8.29 -19.89 2.26
C SER A 47 -8.90 -19.13 1.08
N GLU A 48 -8.72 -17.82 1.02
CA GLU A 48 -9.24 -16.97 -0.06
C GLU A 48 -8.24 -16.81 -1.21
N VAL A 49 -7.03 -17.35 -1.06
CA VAL A 49 -5.95 -17.21 -2.04
C VAL A 49 -6.12 -18.23 -3.17
N HIS A 50 -6.05 -17.74 -4.41
CA HIS A 50 -6.03 -18.58 -5.60
C HIS A 50 -4.58 -18.90 -6.01
N TRP A 51 -4.13 -20.13 -5.75
CA TRP A 51 -2.72 -20.52 -5.92
C TRP A 51 -2.29 -20.91 -7.35
N ASP A 52 -3.24 -21.17 -8.25
CA ASP A 52 -2.97 -21.82 -9.55
C ASP A 52 -2.13 -20.99 -10.54
N ASP A 53 -2.02 -19.67 -10.36
CA ASP A 53 -1.30 -18.76 -11.29
C ASP A 53 -0.28 -17.86 -10.59
N ILE A 54 0.14 -18.21 -9.37
CA ILE A 54 1.08 -17.39 -8.59
C ILE A 54 2.52 -17.70 -9.03
N ALA A 55 3.19 -16.71 -9.59
CA ALA A 55 4.60 -16.83 -9.98
C ALA A 55 5.57 -16.32 -8.91
N ALA A 56 5.14 -15.40 -8.05
CA ALA A 56 5.94 -14.93 -6.92
C ALA A 56 5.08 -14.66 -5.69
N VAL A 57 5.66 -14.92 -4.51
CA VAL A 57 5.05 -14.63 -3.21
C VAL A 57 5.99 -13.74 -2.40
N VAL A 58 5.43 -12.68 -1.81
CA VAL A 58 6.12 -11.86 -0.80
C VAL A 58 5.30 -11.86 0.47
N ILE A 59 5.91 -12.28 1.57
CA ILE A 59 5.32 -12.25 2.91
C ILE A 59 5.90 -11.05 3.66
N ILE A 60 5.03 -10.18 4.16
CA ILE A 60 5.39 -9.11 5.07
C ILE A 60 5.02 -9.54 6.48
N PHE A 61 5.99 -9.53 7.38
CA PHE A 61 5.77 -9.89 8.77
C PHE A 61 6.57 -9.00 9.73
N ASP A 62 6.16 -9.05 10.99
CA ASP A 62 6.77 -8.30 12.07
C ASP A 62 7.83 -9.14 12.76
N THR A 63 9.08 -8.66 12.76
CA THR A 63 10.20 -9.40 13.38
C THR A 63 10.13 -9.40 14.90
N SER A 64 9.30 -8.54 15.51
CA SER A 64 9.07 -8.53 16.95
C SER A 64 8.10 -9.62 17.42
N LEU A 65 7.34 -10.23 16.50
CA LEU A 65 6.41 -11.31 16.79
C LEU A 65 7.04 -12.69 16.59
N PRO A 66 6.50 -13.74 17.24
CA PRO A 66 6.97 -15.11 17.03
C PRO A 66 6.85 -15.53 15.56
N ILE A 67 7.92 -16.12 15.02
CA ILE A 67 7.98 -16.59 13.63
C ILE A 67 7.00 -17.74 13.39
N ASP A 68 6.70 -18.52 14.43
CA ASP A 68 5.76 -19.65 14.41
C ASP A 68 4.36 -19.23 13.90
N ASP A 69 3.97 -17.96 14.06
CA ASP A 69 2.70 -17.42 13.54
C ASP A 69 2.64 -17.43 12.00
N LEU A 70 3.77 -17.62 11.31
CA LEU A 70 3.87 -17.73 9.86
C LEU A 70 3.95 -19.17 9.36
N ASP A 71 4.07 -20.17 10.24
CA ASP A 71 4.31 -21.55 9.82
C ASP A 71 3.23 -22.08 8.90
N GLU A 72 1.95 -21.79 9.18
CA GLU A 72 0.84 -22.18 8.31
C GLU A 72 0.96 -21.55 6.90
N SER A 73 1.35 -20.27 6.84
CA SER A 73 1.57 -19.56 5.58
C SER A 73 2.73 -20.18 4.80
N LEU A 74 3.83 -20.49 5.48
CA LEU A 74 5.02 -21.07 4.89
C LEU A 74 4.79 -22.52 4.42
N GLU A 75 4.06 -23.33 5.18
CA GLU A 75 3.65 -24.67 4.77
C GLU A 75 2.76 -24.62 3.52
N CYS A 76 1.80 -23.70 3.47
CA CYS A 76 0.94 -23.51 2.31
C CYS A 76 1.77 -23.15 1.06
N ILE A 77 2.67 -22.16 1.18
CA ILE A 77 3.57 -21.77 0.07
C ILE A 77 4.44 -22.94 -0.39
N ASN A 78 4.91 -23.76 0.54
CA ASN A 78 5.74 -24.92 0.22
C ASN A 78 4.96 -26.01 -0.54
N ASN A 79 3.66 -26.17 -0.26
CA ASN A 79 2.80 -27.10 -1.01
C ASN A 79 2.63 -26.70 -2.49
N TYR A 80 2.77 -25.40 -2.80
CA TYR A 80 2.73 -24.85 -4.16
C TYR A 80 4.12 -24.44 -4.67
N SER A 81 5.19 -24.99 -4.08
CA SER A 81 6.57 -24.62 -4.39
C SER A 81 6.91 -24.74 -5.88
N ASP A 82 6.39 -25.74 -6.58
CA ASP A 82 6.75 -26.03 -7.97
C ASP A 82 6.22 -24.98 -8.96
N SER A 83 5.17 -24.23 -8.60
CA SER A 83 4.60 -23.16 -9.44
C SER A 83 5.19 -21.79 -9.14
N ILE A 84 5.75 -21.60 -7.94
CA ILE A 84 6.24 -20.30 -7.46
C ILE A 84 7.74 -20.17 -7.72
N GLN A 85 8.13 -19.21 -8.56
CA GLN A 85 9.53 -18.96 -8.93
C GLN A 85 10.30 -18.20 -7.86
N VAL A 86 9.64 -17.24 -7.19
CA VAL A 86 10.25 -16.36 -6.19
C VAL A 86 9.43 -16.36 -4.90
N LYS A 87 10.09 -16.60 -3.77
CA LYS A 87 9.47 -16.62 -2.44
C LYS A 87 10.30 -15.75 -1.50
N LEU A 88 9.72 -14.65 -1.06
CA LEU A 88 10.39 -13.66 -0.22
C LEU A 88 9.66 -13.51 1.10
N ALA A 89 10.40 -13.35 2.18
CA ALA A 89 9.90 -12.96 3.49
C ALA A 89 10.59 -11.66 3.90
N VAL A 90 9.83 -10.59 4.07
CA VAL A 90 10.32 -9.25 4.40
C VAL A 90 9.89 -8.93 5.82
N GLY A 91 10.88 -8.81 6.72
CA GLY A 91 10.65 -8.58 8.13
C GLY A 91 10.73 -7.09 8.50
N PHE A 92 9.69 -6.54 9.10
CA PHE A 92 9.68 -5.16 9.61
C PHE A 92 9.60 -5.17 11.14
N GLY A 93 10.49 -4.45 11.83
CA GLY A 93 10.40 -4.35 13.30
C GLY A 93 11.43 -3.38 13.89
N GLU A 94 11.25 -3.05 15.18
CA GLU A 94 12.11 -2.09 15.91
C GLU A 94 13.57 -2.53 16.00
N SER A 95 13.85 -3.83 15.87
CA SER A 95 15.20 -4.39 15.81
C SER A 95 16.03 -3.80 14.67
N ASN A 96 15.39 -3.26 13.63
CA ASN A 96 16.05 -2.89 12.39
C ASN A 96 16.30 -1.37 12.26
N GLN A 97 15.85 -0.56 13.26
CA GLN A 97 16.07 0.89 13.28
C GLN A 97 17.34 1.35 14.03
N SER A 98 18.09 0.47 14.71
CA SER A 98 19.23 0.91 15.56
C SER A 98 20.52 0.11 15.41
N LYS A 99 21.14 0.12 14.22
CA LYS A 99 22.56 -0.27 14.07
C LYS A 99 23.57 0.68 14.76
N ASN A 100 23.12 1.66 15.56
CA ASN A 100 23.97 2.64 16.25
C ASN A 100 24.09 2.48 17.78
N SER A 101 23.61 1.38 18.38
CA SER A 101 23.75 1.15 19.83
C SER A 101 24.65 -0.06 20.12
N VAL A 102 25.88 0.23 20.54
CA VAL A 102 27.07 -0.66 20.64
C VAL A 102 26.99 -1.66 21.82
N SER A 103 25.86 -2.33 22.06
CA SER A 103 25.76 -3.29 23.17
C SER A 103 24.96 -4.58 22.94
N ASN A 104 24.14 -4.69 21.90
CA ASN A 104 23.31 -5.89 21.65
C ASN A 104 23.65 -6.63 20.33
N GLN A 105 24.79 -6.33 19.72
CA GLN A 105 25.15 -6.79 18.37
C GLN A 105 25.28 -8.32 18.25
N SER A 106 25.60 -9.03 19.34
CA SER A 106 25.64 -10.50 19.39
C SER A 106 24.24 -11.12 19.30
N LEU A 107 23.27 -10.63 20.09
CA LEU A 107 21.92 -11.19 20.09
C LEU A 107 21.16 -10.90 18.79
N LEU A 108 21.47 -9.77 18.14
CA LEU A 108 20.89 -9.41 16.85
C LEU A 108 21.43 -10.28 15.71
N SER A 109 22.73 -10.59 15.72
CA SER A 109 23.32 -11.49 14.72
C SER A 109 22.87 -12.94 14.89
N ASP A 110 22.60 -13.36 16.13
CA ASP A 110 22.01 -14.68 16.41
C ASP A 110 20.54 -14.75 15.91
N LEU A 111 19.73 -13.71 16.13
CA LEU A 111 18.34 -13.66 15.65
C LEU A 111 18.23 -13.63 14.11
N ASP A 112 19.07 -12.83 13.44
CA ASP A 112 19.13 -12.80 11.97
C ASP A 112 19.54 -14.17 11.40
N SER A 113 20.51 -14.84 12.05
CA SER A 113 20.97 -16.18 11.64
C SER A 113 19.89 -17.25 11.83
N ASP A 114 19.10 -17.17 12.91
CA ASP A 114 18.00 -18.09 13.18
C ASP A 114 16.83 -17.86 12.20
N LEU A 115 16.50 -16.60 11.91
CA LEU A 115 15.52 -16.21 10.88
C LEU A 115 15.94 -16.72 9.50
N ASP A 116 17.17 -16.42 9.08
CA ASP A 116 17.72 -16.89 7.80
C ASP A 116 17.63 -18.42 7.70
N SER A 117 18.07 -19.13 8.75
CA SER A 117 18.00 -20.60 8.78
C SER A 117 16.56 -21.11 8.68
N HIS A 118 15.62 -20.45 9.35
CA HIS A 118 14.20 -20.81 9.36
C HIS A 118 13.56 -20.69 7.97
N PHE A 119 13.82 -19.60 7.25
CA PHE A 119 13.27 -19.36 5.91
C PHE A 119 14.00 -20.17 4.83
N ILE A 120 15.33 -20.30 4.92
CA ILE A 120 16.13 -21.12 3.99
C ILE A 120 15.68 -22.59 4.03
N ALA A 121 15.38 -23.13 5.21
CA ALA A 121 14.88 -24.50 5.34
C ALA A 121 13.57 -24.74 4.56
N ARG A 122 12.80 -23.68 4.30
CA ARG A 122 11.54 -23.71 3.53
C ARG A 122 11.67 -23.10 2.13
N GLN A 123 12.91 -22.88 1.67
CA GLN A 123 13.22 -22.29 0.36
C GLN A 123 12.63 -20.88 0.16
N VAL A 124 12.54 -20.11 1.24
CA VAL A 124 12.12 -18.70 1.22
C VAL A 124 13.34 -17.83 1.52
N GLU A 125 13.53 -16.76 0.75
CA GLU A 125 14.60 -15.78 1.00
C GLU A 125 14.12 -14.74 2.01
N PHE A 126 14.83 -14.60 3.13
CA PHE A 126 14.59 -13.53 4.09
C PHE A 126 15.28 -12.24 3.64
N ILE A 127 14.58 -11.12 3.78
CA ILE A 127 15.08 -9.79 3.46
C ILE A 127 14.79 -8.88 4.67
N ASP A 128 15.84 -8.32 5.26
CA ASP A 128 15.71 -7.17 6.16
C ASP A 128 15.70 -5.88 5.31
N PRO A 129 14.58 -5.14 5.26
CA PRO A 129 14.45 -3.92 4.48
C PRO A 129 15.43 -2.81 4.91
N ASN A 130 15.93 -2.84 6.15
CA ASN A 130 16.90 -1.86 6.66
C ASN A 130 18.35 -2.31 6.54
N SER A 131 18.61 -3.52 6.02
CA SER A 131 19.97 -4.04 5.85
C SER A 131 20.63 -3.43 4.62
N SER A 132 21.56 -2.49 4.85
CA SER A 132 22.41 -1.93 3.80
C SER A 132 23.25 -2.98 3.07
N ASP A 133 23.61 -4.06 3.76
CA ASP A 133 24.54 -5.07 3.26
C ASP A 133 23.86 -6.08 2.33
N GLN A 134 22.55 -6.31 2.53
CA GLN A 134 21.72 -7.20 1.70
C GLN A 134 20.98 -6.44 0.57
N GLY A 135 21.13 -5.11 0.49
CA GLY A 135 20.42 -4.25 -0.46
C GLY A 135 19.04 -3.79 0.02
N GLY A 136 18.60 -4.20 1.20
CA GLY A 136 17.34 -3.76 1.81
C GLY A 136 16.14 -3.99 0.92
N LEU A 137 15.22 -3.04 0.88
CA LEU A 137 14.00 -3.14 0.08
C LEU A 137 14.26 -3.23 -1.44
N SER A 138 15.39 -2.70 -1.93
CA SER A 138 15.75 -2.83 -3.35
C SER A 138 15.95 -4.30 -3.78
N ARG A 139 16.34 -5.18 -2.83
CA ARG A 139 16.46 -6.62 -3.06
C ARG A 139 15.13 -7.28 -3.42
N VAL A 140 14.02 -6.76 -2.90
CA VAL A 140 12.67 -7.24 -3.24
C VAL A 140 12.38 -6.98 -4.72
N HIS A 141 12.62 -5.75 -5.18
CA HIS A 141 12.45 -5.37 -6.58
C HIS A 141 13.36 -6.19 -7.51
N ASP A 142 14.63 -6.34 -7.14
CA ASP A 142 15.59 -7.12 -7.92
C ASP A 142 15.13 -8.57 -8.07
N SER A 143 14.70 -9.20 -6.97
CA SER A 143 14.25 -10.59 -6.97
C SER A 143 12.98 -10.76 -7.81
N LEU A 144 11.99 -9.89 -7.65
CA LEU A 144 10.77 -9.90 -8.46
C LEU A 144 11.04 -9.59 -9.95
N SER A 145 12.13 -8.89 -10.27
CA SER A 145 12.52 -8.59 -11.65
C SER A 145 13.10 -9.79 -12.42
N THR A 146 13.48 -10.85 -11.70
CA THR A 146 13.98 -12.10 -12.30
C THR A 146 12.85 -12.99 -12.84
N VAL A 147 11.61 -12.75 -12.41
CA VAL A 147 10.44 -13.50 -12.82
C VAL A 147 10.04 -13.10 -14.23
N MET A 148 9.80 -14.09 -15.09
CA MET A 148 9.30 -13.88 -16.45
C MET A 148 7.79 -13.64 -16.43
N TRP A 149 7.39 -12.39 -16.23
CA TRP A 149 5.99 -11.96 -16.20
C TRP A 149 5.28 -12.05 -17.55
N ASP A 150 3.98 -12.31 -17.53
CA ASP A 150 3.15 -12.25 -18.72
C ASP A 150 3.02 -10.80 -19.22
N GLY A 151 3.12 -10.61 -20.53
CA GLY A 151 2.94 -9.29 -21.15
C GLY A 151 4.12 -8.33 -21.00
N MET A 152 5.31 -8.84 -20.67
CA MET A 152 6.57 -8.07 -20.70
C MET A 152 6.78 -7.39 -22.05
N GLN A 153 7.04 -6.08 -22.02
CA GLN A 153 7.43 -5.27 -23.17
C GLN A 153 8.88 -4.85 -22.97
N MET A 154 9.76 -5.18 -23.92
CA MET A 154 11.17 -4.81 -23.84
C MET A 154 11.32 -3.30 -23.94
N THR A 155 12.12 -2.70 -23.07
CA THR A 155 12.45 -1.28 -23.13
C THR A 155 13.61 -1.10 -24.11
N ASP A 156 13.33 -0.52 -25.28
CA ASP A 156 14.36 -0.23 -26.28
C ASP A 156 15.31 0.84 -25.74
N ASN A 157 16.45 0.42 -25.20
CA ASN A 157 17.58 1.32 -24.91
C ASN A 157 18.33 1.71 -26.20
N SER A 158 17.61 2.10 -27.26
CA SER A 158 18.21 2.71 -28.44
C SER A 158 18.54 4.17 -28.15
N GLY A 159 19.59 4.39 -27.37
CA GLY A 159 20.22 5.69 -27.26
C GLY A 159 21.04 5.98 -28.51
N GLU A 160 20.45 6.60 -29.52
CA GLU A 160 21.20 7.43 -30.48
C GLU A 160 20.42 8.71 -30.81
N ASN A 161 21.07 9.82 -30.53
CA ASN A 161 20.66 11.17 -30.87
C ASN A 161 20.87 11.40 -32.37
N SER A 162 19.96 12.17 -32.99
CA SER A 162 20.00 12.73 -34.36
C SER A 162 19.33 11.92 -35.46
N GLY A 163 18.23 12.44 -35.99
CA GLY A 163 17.71 12.01 -37.28
C GLY A 163 16.25 12.34 -37.50
N ASP A 164 15.93 13.62 -37.66
CA ASP A 164 14.69 14.08 -38.29
C ASP A 164 14.36 13.24 -39.53
N THR A 165 13.24 12.53 -39.50
CA THR A 165 12.36 12.40 -40.66
C THR A 165 10.94 12.09 -40.20
N SER A 166 10.15 13.16 -40.12
CA SER A 166 8.71 13.16 -40.38
C SER A 166 8.30 12.11 -41.43
N VAL A 167 7.50 11.13 -41.04
CA VAL A 167 6.44 10.61 -41.92
C VAL A 167 5.14 10.51 -41.12
N LYS A 168 4.24 11.42 -41.48
CA LYS A 168 2.81 11.44 -41.15
C LYS A 168 2.16 10.13 -41.58
N ASP A 169 1.32 9.56 -40.73
CA ASP A 169 0.08 8.96 -41.19
C ASP A 169 -1.09 9.36 -40.29
N THR A 170 -1.71 10.45 -40.71
CA THR A 170 -3.06 10.88 -40.37
C THR A 170 -4.07 9.80 -40.75
N SER A 171 -4.72 9.20 -39.75
CA SER A 171 -6.08 8.66 -39.92
C SER A 171 -7.05 9.50 -39.11
N LYS A 172 -7.66 10.45 -39.80
CA LYS A 172 -8.88 11.16 -39.39
C LYS A 172 -9.97 10.12 -39.09
N ASN A 173 -10.51 10.14 -37.88
CA ASN A 173 -11.91 9.79 -37.70
C ASN A 173 -12.60 10.90 -36.91
N THR A 174 -13.31 11.74 -37.65
CA THR A 174 -14.19 12.79 -37.17
C THR A 174 -15.53 12.17 -36.80
N MET A 175 -15.89 12.15 -35.51
CA MET A 175 -17.29 12.17 -35.11
C MET A 175 -17.51 13.32 -34.11
N LYS A 176 -18.50 14.13 -34.46
CA LYS A 176 -18.91 15.40 -33.84
C LYS A 176 -19.40 15.22 -32.40
N PRO A 177 -19.36 16.30 -31.59
CA PRO A 177 -19.88 16.30 -30.23
C PRO A 177 -21.40 16.27 -30.27
N SER A 178 -22.03 15.52 -29.37
CA SER A 178 -23.46 15.58 -29.18
C SER A 178 -23.82 15.50 -27.71
N LYS A 179 -24.30 16.66 -27.25
CA LYS A 179 -25.37 16.89 -26.28
C LYS A 179 -25.09 16.56 -24.81
N VAL A 180 -24.75 17.65 -24.10
CA VAL A 180 -25.04 17.86 -22.67
C VAL A 180 -26.51 17.51 -22.41
N ILE A 181 -26.73 16.48 -21.60
CA ILE A 181 -27.99 16.26 -20.89
C ILE A 181 -27.67 16.59 -19.44
N ALA A 182 -28.14 17.77 -19.00
CA ALA A 182 -28.29 18.08 -17.60
C ALA A 182 -29.40 17.18 -17.06
N GLN A 183 -29.05 16.24 -16.19
CA GLN A 183 -29.97 15.70 -15.21
C GLN A 183 -29.29 15.84 -13.85
N SER A 184 -29.73 16.90 -13.16
CA SER A 184 -29.73 17.02 -11.72
C SER A 184 -30.40 15.78 -11.14
N ASP A 185 -29.67 15.05 -10.32
CA ASP A 185 -30.19 14.21 -9.23
C ASP A 185 -29.01 14.03 -8.27
N ASN A 186 -28.63 15.10 -7.56
CA ASN A 186 -27.87 14.99 -6.32
C ASN A 186 -28.88 14.64 -5.22
N PRO A 187 -28.88 13.41 -4.66
CA PRO A 187 -29.83 13.04 -3.61
C PRO A 187 -29.38 13.52 -2.21
N PHE A 188 -28.48 14.51 -2.13
CA PHE A 188 -27.88 14.96 -0.87
C PHE A 188 -27.74 16.48 -0.73
N ASP A 189 -28.21 17.28 -1.70
CA ASP A 189 -27.89 18.72 -1.74
C ASP A 189 -28.89 19.64 -1.04
N ASP A 190 -30.10 19.19 -0.70
CA ASP A 190 -31.11 20.08 -0.11
C ASP A 190 -31.29 19.92 1.41
N ASP A 191 -30.68 18.90 2.03
CA ASP A 191 -30.81 18.62 3.47
C ASP A 191 -29.51 18.88 4.27
N PHE A 192 -28.39 19.19 3.59
CA PHE A 192 -27.06 19.25 4.22
C PHE A 192 -26.67 20.66 4.72
N ASP A 193 -27.28 21.72 4.18
CA ASP A 193 -27.01 23.10 4.60
C ASP A 193 -27.70 23.45 5.94
N ASP A 194 -28.76 22.73 6.32
CA ASP A 194 -29.42 22.91 7.62
C ASP A 194 -28.60 22.37 8.80
N ILE A 195 -27.69 21.41 8.56
CA ILE A 195 -26.82 20.83 9.61
C ILE A 195 -25.72 21.79 10.07
N LEU A 196 -25.32 22.74 9.23
CA LEU A 196 -24.25 23.70 9.53
C LEU A 196 -24.78 25.06 10.02
N SER A 197 -26.10 25.25 10.05
CA SER A 197 -26.72 26.58 10.17
C SER A 197 -27.37 26.91 11.51
N ASP A 198 -27.27 26.05 12.55
CA ASP A 198 -27.81 26.40 13.87
C ASP A 198 -26.72 26.59 14.94
N PRO A 199 -26.29 27.83 15.22
CA PRO A 199 -25.39 28.16 16.31
C PRO A 199 -26.13 28.40 17.63
N SER A 200 -27.38 27.94 17.78
CA SER A 200 -28.25 28.32 18.88
C SER A 200 -28.99 27.14 19.53
N ASP A 201 -28.26 26.16 20.07
CA ASP A 201 -28.81 25.32 21.13
C ASP A 201 -27.78 25.02 22.24
N PRO A 202 -28.02 25.46 23.49
CA PRO A 202 -27.11 25.21 24.60
C PRO A 202 -27.39 23.84 25.26
N LEU A 203 -26.32 23.07 25.43
CA LEU A 203 -26.12 21.98 26.41
C LEU A 203 -27.21 20.89 26.54
N ASN A 204 -26.85 19.66 26.15
CA ASN A 204 -26.96 18.53 27.07
C ASN A 204 -25.94 17.43 26.73
N THR A 205 -24.95 17.29 27.60
CA THR A 205 -23.86 16.31 27.52
C THR A 205 -24.36 14.90 27.84
N SER A 206 -24.15 13.95 26.91
CA SER A 206 -23.62 12.59 27.17
C SER A 206 -23.87 11.66 25.97
N GLN A 207 -22.79 11.02 25.49
CA GLN A 207 -22.77 9.89 24.56
C GLN A 207 -23.17 10.13 23.09
N ASP A 208 -23.97 11.15 22.79
CA ASP A 208 -24.33 11.51 21.41
C ASP A 208 -23.19 12.25 20.66
N ASP A 209 -22.30 12.95 21.38
CA ASP A 209 -21.17 13.70 20.78
C ASP A 209 -20.18 12.81 20.03
N LEU A 210 -19.91 11.61 20.53
CA LEU A 210 -18.99 10.67 19.88
C LEU A 210 -19.59 10.12 18.59
N SER A 211 -20.89 9.84 18.60
CA SER A 211 -21.63 9.38 17.43
C SER A 211 -21.71 10.48 16.37
N HIS A 212 -21.93 11.72 16.79
CA HIS A 212 -21.90 12.88 15.90
C HIS A 212 -20.50 13.18 15.36
N LEU A 213 -19.45 13.10 16.18
CA LEU A 213 -18.06 13.24 15.75
C LEU A 213 -17.64 12.16 14.76
N LEU A 214 -18.02 10.90 15.01
CA LEU A 214 -17.77 9.78 14.10
C LEU A 214 -18.52 9.95 12.78
N SER A 215 -19.76 10.45 12.82
CA SER A 215 -20.52 10.75 11.59
C SER A 215 -19.87 11.86 10.77
N LYS A 216 -19.37 12.92 11.43
CA LYS A 216 -18.64 14.01 10.79
C LYS A 216 -17.31 13.52 10.22
N LEU A 217 -16.56 12.70 10.96
CA LEU A 217 -15.31 12.08 10.52
C LEU A 217 -15.50 11.19 9.29
N ASN A 218 -16.53 10.34 9.28
CA ASN A 218 -16.84 9.50 8.13
C ASN A 218 -17.23 10.34 6.90
N THR A 219 -17.98 11.43 7.10
CA THR A 219 -18.36 12.36 6.04
C THR A 219 -17.15 13.10 5.47
N ILE A 220 -16.25 13.57 6.33
CA ILE A 220 -14.99 14.24 5.94
C ILE A 220 -14.08 13.25 5.21
N SER A 221 -13.97 12.01 5.71
CA SER A 221 -13.19 10.95 5.08
C SER A 221 -13.70 10.63 3.67
N ALA A 222 -15.02 10.55 3.50
CA ALA A 222 -15.64 10.37 2.19
C ALA A 222 -15.37 11.55 1.24
N LYS A 223 -15.44 12.79 1.75
CA LYS A 223 -15.17 14.01 0.98
C LYS A 223 -13.69 14.13 0.55
N VAL A 224 -12.74 13.75 1.41
CA VAL A 224 -11.31 13.71 1.07
C VAL A 224 -11.03 12.63 0.03
N ARG A 225 -11.71 11.48 0.12
CA ARG A 225 -11.57 10.38 -0.85
C ARG A 225 -12.21 10.65 -2.20
N SER A 226 -13.25 11.50 -2.26
CA SER A 226 -13.91 11.88 -3.51
C SER A 226 -13.15 12.94 -4.32
N ILE A 227 -12.01 13.45 -3.83
CA ILE A 227 -11.19 14.43 -4.54
C ILE A 227 -10.08 13.72 -5.32
N ASP A 228 -10.19 13.81 -6.65
CA ASP A 228 -9.23 13.23 -7.58
C ASP A 228 -7.92 14.02 -7.66
N ASN A 229 -7.96 15.34 -7.43
CA ASN A 229 -6.78 16.20 -7.44
C ASN A 229 -6.02 16.11 -6.11
N ILE A 230 -4.79 15.57 -6.15
CA ILE A 230 -3.98 15.33 -4.96
C ILE A 230 -3.63 16.62 -4.18
N HIS A 231 -3.44 17.75 -4.86
CA HIS A 231 -3.13 19.02 -4.18
C HIS A 231 -4.33 19.59 -3.44
N GLU A 232 -5.52 19.50 -4.03
CA GLU A 232 -6.78 19.91 -3.39
C GLU A 232 -7.13 18.97 -2.24
N ARG A 233 -6.87 17.67 -2.39
CA ARG A 233 -7.07 16.68 -1.33
C ARG A 233 -6.16 16.93 -0.13
N HIS A 234 -4.88 17.26 -0.36
CA HIS A 234 -3.95 17.62 0.72
C HIS A 234 -4.34 18.94 1.39
N SER A 235 -4.70 19.97 0.63
CA SER A 235 -5.13 21.26 1.19
C SER A 235 -6.40 21.13 2.03
N LEU A 236 -7.36 20.30 1.59
CA LEU A 236 -8.59 20.05 2.33
C LEU A 236 -8.34 19.20 3.60
N ALA A 237 -7.47 18.20 3.53
CA ALA A 237 -7.09 17.39 4.68
C ALA A 237 -6.36 18.22 5.74
N GLU A 238 -5.50 19.16 5.32
CA GLU A 238 -4.80 20.10 6.21
C GLU A 238 -5.78 21.06 6.90
N PHE A 239 -6.72 21.63 6.15
CA PHE A 239 -7.78 22.49 6.71
C PHE A 239 -8.64 21.76 7.76
N PHE A 240 -8.98 20.48 7.52
CA PHE A 240 -9.75 19.69 8.49
C PHE A 240 -8.93 19.24 9.70
N ALA A 241 -7.64 18.97 9.53
CA ALA A 241 -6.75 18.65 10.65
C ALA A 241 -6.62 19.83 11.62
N ASP A 242 -6.56 21.05 11.09
CA ASP A 242 -6.53 22.27 11.90
C ASP A 242 -7.86 22.52 12.65
N ASP A 243 -9.00 22.25 12.02
CA ASP A 243 -10.33 22.40 12.65
C ASP A 243 -10.54 21.35 13.77
N LEU A 244 -10.08 20.11 13.58
CA LEU A 244 -10.06 19.06 14.60
C LEU A 244 -9.11 19.38 15.77
N ALA A 245 -7.94 19.95 15.46
CA ALA A 245 -6.98 20.37 16.48
C ALA A 245 -7.51 21.54 17.32
N SER A 246 -8.40 22.38 16.78
CA SER A 246 -9.07 23.44 17.53
C SER A 246 -10.06 22.87 18.56
N TYR A 247 -10.79 21.80 18.20
CA TYR A 247 -11.74 21.10 19.08
C TYR A 247 -11.04 20.39 20.26
N LEU A 248 -9.83 19.87 20.03
CA LEU A 248 -9.04 19.22 21.08
C LEU A 248 -8.37 20.23 22.04
N LYS A 249 -8.22 21.48 21.62
CA LYS A 249 -7.63 22.55 22.46
C LYS A 249 -8.67 23.27 23.32
N SER A 250 -9.95 23.29 22.93
CA SER A 250 -11.01 23.92 23.72
C SER A 250 -11.29 23.22 25.05
N ASP A 251 -10.98 21.92 25.18
CA ASP A 251 -11.19 21.16 26.44
C ASP A 251 -10.05 21.35 27.47
N GLN A 252 -8.96 22.05 27.12
CA GLN A 252 -7.81 22.25 28.02
C GLN A 252 -7.81 23.59 28.77
N GLU A 253 -8.71 24.53 28.47
CA GLU A 253 -8.73 25.84 29.13
C GLU A 253 -9.74 25.98 30.28
N ASP A 254 -10.65 25.03 30.50
CA ASP A 254 -11.67 25.12 31.57
C ASP A 254 -11.29 24.42 32.90
N GLU A 255 -10.11 23.80 33.01
CA GLU A 255 -9.66 23.13 34.24
C GLU A 255 -8.66 23.94 35.09
N ILE A 256 -8.55 25.25 34.86
CA ILE A 256 -7.72 26.15 35.66
C ILE A 256 -8.54 27.33 36.21
N ASN A 257 -9.34 27.06 37.25
CA ASN A 257 -9.68 28.04 38.30
C ASN A 257 -10.13 27.36 39.59
#